data_AF-A0A7S2MGQ7-F1
#
_entry.id   AF-A0A7S2MGQ7-F1
#
_cell.length_a   1.000
_cell.length_b   1.000
_cell.length_c   1.000
_cell.angle_alpha   90.00
_cell.angle_beta   90.00
_cell.angle_gamma   90.00
#
_symmetry.space_group_name_H-M   'P 1'
#
loop_
_entity.id
_entity.type
_entity.pdbx_description
1 polymer ?
#
loop_
_entity_poly.entity_id
_entity_poly.type
_entity_poly.pdbx_seq_one_letter_code
_entity_poly.pdbx_strand_id
1 'polypeptide(L)'
;PFCPVPTHCLEAYGGMSIRLRELIRNVRACKTQADERACIHKECASIRTAFKEESNELRHRNVAKLLFIHMLGYPTHWGQMECLKLIAGNKFLEKRIGYLGLMILLDERQEEHEH
;
A
#
# COMPACT_ATOMS: atom_id res chain seq x y z
N PRO A 1 17.52 -4.97 -26.88
CA PRO A 1 18.55 -4.85 -25.82
C PRO A 1 17.93 -4.33 -24.52
N PHE A 2 17.22 -5.21 -23.80
CA PHE A 2 16.77 -4.93 -22.44
C PHE A 2 17.73 -5.63 -21.48
N CYS A 3 18.55 -4.85 -20.78
CA CYS A 3 19.46 -5.40 -19.77
C CYS A 3 18.65 -6.13 -18.69
N PRO A 4 18.98 -7.39 -18.36
CA PRO A 4 18.46 -8.03 -17.18
C PRO A 4 19.15 -7.36 -15.98
N VAL A 5 18.38 -6.62 -15.17
CA VAL A 5 18.89 -6.20 -13.86
C VAL A 5 19.11 -7.46 -13.03
N PRO A 6 20.34 -7.74 -12.56
CA PRO A 6 20.62 -8.91 -11.75
C PRO A 6 19.83 -8.83 -10.44
N THR A 7 19.16 -9.93 -10.10
CA THR A 7 18.37 -10.14 -8.88
C THR A 7 19.13 -9.80 -7.59
N HIS A 8 20.47 -9.77 -7.66
CA HIS A 8 21.36 -9.42 -6.56
C HIS A 8 21.38 -7.92 -6.18
N CYS A 9 20.82 -7.02 -7.00
CA CYS A 9 20.74 -5.58 -6.70
C CYS A 9 19.44 -5.17 -5.97
N LEU A 10 18.41 -6.03 -5.95
CA LEU A 10 17.12 -5.74 -5.28
C LEU A 10 17.17 -5.90 -3.75
N GLU A 11 18.27 -6.43 -3.22
CA GLU A 11 18.47 -6.63 -1.77
C GLU A 11 18.96 -5.35 -1.06
N ALA A 12 19.47 -4.35 -1.79
CA ALA A 12 20.04 -3.14 -1.19
C ALA A 12 19.02 -2.05 -0.76
N TYR A 13 17.72 -2.21 -1.05
CA TYR A 13 16.66 -1.27 -0.61
C TYR A 13 15.88 -1.80 0.61
N GLY A 14 16.53 -2.58 1.46
CA GLY A 14 15.98 -3.00 2.76
C GLY A 14 15.92 -1.84 3.74
N GLY A 15 14.76 -1.19 3.85
CA GLY A 15 14.42 -0.39 5.04
C GLY A 15 13.57 0.86 4.82
N MET A 16 13.54 1.43 3.62
CA MET A 16 12.77 2.67 3.39
C MET A 16 11.54 2.39 2.54
N SER A 17 10.37 2.68 3.11
CA SER A 17 9.07 2.73 2.43
C SER A 17 9.19 3.50 1.09
N ILE A 18 9.09 2.79 -0.04
CA ILE A 18 9.27 3.38 -1.37
C ILE A 18 8.10 4.29 -1.75
N ARG A 19 8.29 5.18 -2.72
CA ARG A 19 7.21 6.06 -3.20
C ARG A 19 6.21 5.26 -4.05
N LEU A 20 4.94 5.67 -4.07
CA LEU A 20 3.89 5.03 -4.88
C LEU A 20 4.29 4.84 -6.36
N ARG A 21 4.93 5.84 -6.98
CA ARG A 21 5.41 5.74 -8.37
C ARG A 21 6.43 4.62 -8.57
N GLU A 22 7.24 4.33 -7.57
CA GLU A 22 8.24 3.28 -7.61
C GLU A 22 7.60 1.90 -7.40
N LEU A 23 6.65 1.79 -6.47
CA LEU A 23 5.83 0.58 -6.32
C LEU A 23 5.14 0.20 -7.64
N ILE A 24 4.51 1.17 -8.32
CA ILE A 24 3.85 0.93 -9.62
C ILE A 24 4.85 0.42 -10.66
N ARG A 25 6.08 0.97 -10.70
CA ARG A 25 7.12 0.51 -11.63
C ARG A 25 7.55 -0.92 -11.31
N ASN A 26 7.75 -1.23 -10.03
CA ASN A 26 8.18 -2.56 -9.59
C ASN A 26 7.11 -3.62 -9.91
N VAL A 27 5.84 -3.32 -9.65
CA VAL A 27 4.71 -4.19 -10.02
C VAL A 27 4.66 -4.40 -11.54
N ARG A 28 4.78 -3.33 -12.33
CA ARG A 28 4.81 -3.43 -13.81
C ARG A 28 6.03 -4.16 -14.37
N ALA A 29 7.12 -4.25 -13.62
CA ALA A 29 8.33 -4.97 -14.02
C ALA A 29 8.26 -6.47 -13.71
N CYS A 30 7.27 -6.92 -12.91
CA CYS A 30 7.08 -8.32 -12.58
C CYS A 30 6.63 -9.09 -13.83
N LYS A 31 7.29 -10.21 -14.11
CA LYS A 31 7.01 -11.05 -15.29
C LYS A 31 6.07 -12.19 -14.96
N THR A 32 5.99 -12.56 -13.69
CA THR A 32 5.14 -13.65 -13.20
C THR A 32 4.23 -13.15 -12.09
N GLN A 33 3.10 -13.84 -11.93
CA GLN A 33 2.17 -13.55 -10.83
C GLN A 33 2.78 -13.85 -9.46
N ALA A 34 3.75 -14.76 -9.38
CA ALA A 34 4.48 -15.05 -8.15
C ALA A 34 5.38 -13.86 -7.74
N ASP A 35 6.10 -13.27 -8.70
CA ASP A 35 6.94 -12.09 -8.47
C ASP A 35 6.10 -10.88 -8.02
N GLU A 36 4.95 -10.68 -8.67
CA GLU A 36 4.01 -9.62 -8.29
C GLU A 36 3.55 -9.80 -6.84
N ARG A 37 3.09 -11.02 -6.48
CA ARG A 37 2.67 -11.35 -5.11
C ARG A 37 3.79 -11.10 -4.10
N ALA A 38 5.02 -11.47 -4.41
CA ALA A 38 6.17 -11.24 -3.55
C ALA A 38 6.47 -9.73 -3.36
N CYS A 39 6.41 -8.96 -4.45
CA CYS A 39 6.59 -7.50 -4.41
C CYS A 39 5.52 -6.83 -3.53
N ILE A 40 4.25 -7.19 -3.71
CA ILE A 40 3.13 -6.69 -2.92
C ILE A 40 3.27 -7.09 -1.45
N HIS A 41 3.64 -8.34 -1.16
CA HIS A 41 3.82 -8.80 0.22
C HIS A 41 4.93 -8.04 0.95
N LYS A 42 6.07 -7.83 0.28
CA LYS A 42 7.20 -7.04 0.81
C LYS A 42 6.77 -5.60 1.12
N GLU A 43 6.04 -4.97 0.22
CA GLU A 43 5.56 -3.60 0.41
C GLU A 43 4.53 -3.51 1.54
N CYS A 44 3.59 -4.46 1.62
CA CYS A 44 2.62 -4.54 2.71
C CYS A 44 3.29 -4.72 4.07
N ALA A 45 4.37 -5.50 4.17
CA ALA A 45 5.16 -5.62 5.39
C ALA A 45 5.83 -4.29 5.78
N SER A 46 6.38 -3.55 4.80
CA SER A 46 6.97 -2.23 5.02
C SER A 46 5.91 -1.22 5.51
N ILE A 47 4.73 -1.18 4.87
CA ILE A 47 3.63 -0.30 5.27
C ILE A 47 3.16 -0.61 6.69
N ARG A 48 2.99 -1.89 7.05
CA ARG A 48 2.61 -2.30 8.41
C ARG A 48 3.61 -1.84 9.46
N THR A 49 4.90 -1.90 9.14
CA THR A 49 5.97 -1.42 10.04
C THR A 49 5.90 0.11 10.17
N ALA A 50 5.76 0.82 9.04
CA ALA A 50 5.64 2.27 9.04
C ALA A 50 4.40 2.80 9.78
N PHE A 51 3.30 2.04 9.83
CA PHE A 51 2.13 2.40 10.63
C PHE A 51 2.36 2.24 12.14
N LYS A 52 3.23 1.31 12.56
CA LYS A 52 3.61 1.14 13.98
C LYS A 52 4.54 2.24 14.48
N GLU A 53 5.41 2.75 13.61
CA GLU A 53 6.38 3.82 13.94
C GLU A 53 5.76 5.22 14.04
N GLU A 54 4.43 5.33 13.85
CA GLU A 54 3.60 6.52 14.09
C GLU A 54 4.05 7.83 13.42
N SER A 55 4.86 7.77 12.36
CA SER A 55 5.21 8.95 11.56
C SER A 55 3.99 9.48 10.80
N ASN A 56 3.35 10.52 11.38
CA ASN A 56 2.14 11.13 10.83
C ASN A 56 2.38 11.73 9.43
N GLU A 57 3.60 12.22 9.15
CA GLU A 57 3.93 12.86 7.88
C GLU A 57 3.91 11.94 6.66
N LEU A 58 4.13 10.64 6.83
CA LEU A 58 4.19 9.69 5.69
C LEU A 58 2.96 8.78 5.60
N ARG A 59 2.04 8.88 6.57
CA ARG A 59 0.83 8.04 6.64
C ARG A 59 -0.02 8.14 5.38
N HIS A 60 -0.25 9.34 4.85
CA HIS A 60 -1.01 9.55 3.61
C HIS A 60 -0.38 8.88 2.39
N ARG A 61 0.97 8.81 2.32
CA ARG A 61 1.67 8.13 1.22
C ARG A 61 1.51 6.62 1.32
N ASN A 62 1.58 6.09 2.53
CA ASN A 62 1.38 4.67 2.80
C ASN A 62 -0.06 4.23 2.49
N VAL A 63 -1.06 5.06 2.85
CA VAL A 63 -2.47 4.80 2.49
C VAL A 63 -2.69 4.87 0.97
N ALA A 64 -2.06 5.80 0.26
CA ALA A 64 -2.14 5.84 -1.21
C ALA A 64 -1.57 4.56 -1.86
N LYS A 65 -0.51 3.97 -1.29
CA LYS A 65 0.02 2.66 -1.72
C LYS A 65 -0.96 1.53 -1.42
N LEU A 66 -1.56 1.54 -0.23
CA LEU A 66 -2.57 0.57 0.16
C LEU A 66 -3.78 0.58 -0.78
N LEU A 67 -4.25 1.76 -1.18
CA LEU A 67 -5.31 1.93 -2.18
C LEU A 67 -4.96 1.33 -3.53
N PHE A 68 -3.72 1.55 -4.00
CA PHE A 68 -3.26 0.94 -5.26
C PHE A 68 -3.23 -0.60 -5.17
N ILE A 69 -2.75 -1.14 -4.05
CA ILE A 69 -2.72 -2.59 -3.81
C ILE A 69 -4.15 -3.18 -3.78
N HIS A 70 -5.10 -2.45 -3.19
CA HIS A 70 -6.51 -2.81 -3.23
C HIS A 70 -7.06 -2.87 -4.66
N MET A 71 -6.75 -1.87 -5.50
CA MET A 71 -7.19 -1.83 -6.90
C MET A 71 -6.62 -2.99 -7.74
N LEU A 72 -5.47 -3.57 -7.33
CA LEU A 72 -4.91 -4.78 -7.93
C LEU A 72 -5.61 -6.07 -7.47
N GLY A 73 -6.58 -5.99 -6.55
CA GLY A 73 -7.36 -7.13 -6.04
C GLY A 73 -6.75 -7.82 -4.82
N TYR A 74 -5.77 -7.20 -4.14
CA TYR A 74 -5.17 -7.77 -2.94
C TYR A 74 -5.88 -7.30 -1.65
N PRO A 75 -5.95 -8.15 -0.61
CA PRO A 75 -6.64 -7.82 0.63
C PRO A 75 -5.90 -6.73 1.43
N THR A 76 -6.62 -5.65 1.72
CA THR A 76 -6.07 -4.43 2.35
C THR A 76 -6.90 -3.89 3.52
N HIS A 77 -7.91 -4.65 3.98
CA HIS A 77 -8.80 -4.26 5.08
C HIS A 77 -8.07 -3.85 6.36
N TRP A 78 -6.90 -4.45 6.63
CA TRP A 78 -6.06 -4.11 7.79
C TRP A 78 -5.61 -2.63 7.84
N GLY A 79 -5.70 -1.88 6.74
CA GLY A 79 -5.37 -0.44 6.68
C GLY A 79 -6.53 0.51 6.96
N GLN A 80 -7.76 0.01 7.18
CA GLN A 80 -8.98 0.82 7.39
C GLN A 80 -8.83 1.87 8.50
N MET A 81 -8.26 1.49 9.64
CA MET A 81 -8.09 2.40 10.77
C MET A 81 -7.13 3.56 10.46
N GLU A 82 -6.15 3.36 9.58
CA GLU A 82 -5.24 4.43 9.18
C GLU A 82 -5.92 5.45 8.26
N CYS A 83 -6.91 5.02 7.46
CA CYS A 83 -7.77 5.93 6.70
C CYS A 83 -8.59 6.83 7.63
N LEU A 84 -9.15 6.27 8.71
CA LEU A 84 -9.89 7.04 9.73
C LEU A 84 -8.99 8.06 10.44
N LYS A 85 -7.76 7.66 10.81
CA LYS A 85 -6.77 8.57 11.41
C LYS A 85 -6.42 9.74 10.48
N LEU A 86 -6.36 9.51 9.16
CA LEU A 86 -6.12 10.59 8.18
C LEU A 86 -7.31 11.57 8.07
N ILE A 87 -8.54 11.09 8.20
CA ILE A 87 -9.74 11.95 8.22
C ILE A 87 -9.78 12.81 9.48
N ALA A 88 -9.40 12.22 10.62
CA ALA A 88 -9.31 12.92 11.91
C ALA A 88 -8.16 13.95 11.97
N GLY A 89 -7.18 13.87 11.05
CA GLY A 89 -6.05 14.79 10.98
C GLY A 89 -6.46 16.21 10.58
N ASN A 90 -5.59 17.19 10.83
CA ASN A 90 -5.87 18.61 10.53
C ASN A 90 -5.48 19.03 9.09
N LYS A 91 -4.79 18.17 8.32
CA LYS A 91 -4.32 18.52 6.98
C LYS A 91 -5.32 18.12 5.89
N PHE A 92 -5.64 19.06 5.00
CA PHE A 92 -6.61 18.85 3.92
C PHE A 92 -6.24 17.68 2.98
N LEU A 93 -4.95 17.54 2.64
CA LEU A 93 -4.46 16.45 1.77
C LEU A 93 -4.64 15.08 2.42
N GLU A 94 -4.47 14.98 3.74
CA GLU A 94 -4.66 13.76 4.51
C GLU A 94 -6.14 13.38 4.53
N LYS A 95 -7.03 14.35 4.80
CA LYS A 95 -8.49 14.14 4.73
C LYS A 95 -8.95 13.64 3.37
N ARG A 96 -8.49 14.25 2.28
CA ARG A 96 -8.87 13.84 0.90
C ARG A 96 -8.50 12.38 0.62
N ILE A 97 -7.30 11.95 1.02
CA ILE A 97 -6.85 10.57 0.86
C ILE A 97 -7.62 9.63 1.81
N GLY A 98 -7.88 10.07 3.04
CA GLY A 98 -8.66 9.32 4.02
C GLY A 98 -10.08 9.04 3.54
N TYR A 99 -10.79 10.04 2.99
CA TYR A 99 -12.13 9.85 2.42
C TYR A 99 -12.11 8.89 1.21
N LEU A 100 -11.09 8.98 0.34
CA LEU A 100 -10.91 8.02 -0.75
C LEU A 100 -10.66 6.59 -0.24
N GLY A 101 -9.89 6.46 0.84
CA GLY A 101 -9.66 5.21 1.56
C GLY A 101 -10.93 4.62 2.17
N LEU A 102 -11.76 5.48 2.75
CA LEU A 102 -13.03 5.09 3.36
C LEU A 102 -14.02 4.59 2.30
N MET A 103 -14.09 5.25 1.14
CA MET A 103 -14.95 4.84 0.03
C MET A 103 -14.54 3.50 -0.62
N ILE A 104 -13.28 3.11 -0.47
CA ILE A 104 -12.73 1.85 -1.03
C ILE A 104 -12.79 0.70 0.00
N LEU A 105 -12.85 1.02 1.29
CA LEU A 105 -12.84 0.02 2.36
C LEU A 105 -14.15 -0.10 3.15
N LEU A 106 -15.10 0.82 2.96
CA LEU A 106 -16.50 0.65 3.36
C LEU A 106 -17.26 0.04 2.18
N ASP A 107 -17.11 -1.27 1.97
CA ASP A 107 -18.22 -2.03 1.40
C ASP A 107 -19.06 -2.46 2.60
N GLU A 108 -20.29 -1.96 2.72
CA GLU A 108 -21.28 -2.35 3.73
C GLU A 108 -21.66 -3.85 3.62
N ARG A 109 -21.12 -4.58 2.63
CA ARG A 109 -21.40 -6.00 2.38
C ARG A 109 -20.50 -7.01 3.08
N GLN A 110 -19.68 -6.62 4.06
CA GLN A 110 -18.94 -7.60 4.86
C GLN A 110 -19.77 -8.22 6.00
N GLU A 111 -21.01 -7.76 6.25
CA GLU A 111 -21.89 -8.37 7.26
C GLU A 111 -22.70 -9.58 6.71
N GLU A 112 -22.80 -9.78 5.39
CA GLU A 112 -23.73 -10.78 4.82
C GLU A 112 -23.09 -12.12 4.38
N HIS A 113 -21.77 -12.30 4.46
CA HIS A 113 -21.08 -13.50 3.99
C HIS A 113 -20.46 -14.39 5.08
N GLU A 114 -20.97 -14.29 6.33
CA GLU A 114 -20.66 -15.23 7.42
C GLU A 114 -21.90 -15.99 7.95
N HIS A 115 -22.89 -16.29 7.10
CA HIS A 115 -23.96 -17.26 7.41
C HIS A 115 -24.00 -18.42 6.41
#